data_AF-A0A8J7JHE2-F1
#
_entry.id   AF-A0A8J7JHE2-F1
#
_cell.length_a   1.000
_cell.length_b   1.000
_cell.length_c   1.000
_cell.angle_alpha   90.00
_cell.angle_beta   90.00
_cell.angle_gamma   90.00
#
_symmetry.space_group_name_H-M   'P 1'
#
loop_
_entity.id
_entity.type
_entity.pdbx_description
1 polymer ?
#
loop_
_entity_poly.entity_id
_entity_poly.type
_entity_poly.pdbx_seq_one_letter_code
_entity_poly.pdbx_strand_id
1 'polypeptide(L)' 'MACHRRLRGAAISDGHYRPQTNLPEYWIVDPVQNLITLCGLDHQFYDSAVFQGSDLLQSPRVPSLDLTAAQILAA' A
#
# COMPACT_ATOMS: atom_id res chain seq x y z
N MET A 1 15.22 -12.18 2.63
CA MET A 1 14.85 -11.46 3.86
C MET A 1 14.10 -10.20 3.43
N ALA A 2 12.78 -10.26 3.29
CA ALA A 2 11.96 -9.08 2.99
C ALA A 2 11.83 -8.27 4.29
N CYS A 3 12.39 -7.06 4.30
CA CYS A 3 12.37 -6.16 5.44
C CYS A 3 10.97 -5.54 5.57
N HIS A 4 10.04 -6.26 6.19
CA HIS A 4 8.69 -5.77 6.48
C HIS A 4 8.73 -4.78 7.66
N ARG A 5 9.19 -3.55 7.42
CA ARG A 5 8.99 -2.46 8.38
C ARG A 5 7.53 -1.99 8.28
N ARG A 6 6.67 -2.58 9.11
CA ARG A 6 5.25 -2.22 9.23
C ARG A 6 5.13 -0.87 9.96
N LEU A 7 4.79 0.18 9.23
CA LEU A 7 4.48 1.49 9.79
C LEU A 7 2.98 1.51 10.13
N ARG A 8 2.62 1.61 11.41
CA ARG A 8 1.21 1.75 11.84
C ARG A 8 0.79 3.22 11.66
N GLY A 9 -0.21 3.48 10.82
CA GLY A 9 -0.80 4.80 10.62
C GLY A 9 -1.64 5.29 11.81
N ALA A 10 -1.90 6.60 11.88
CA ALA A 10 -2.59 7.29 12.97
C ALA A 10 -4.14 7.17 12.89
N ALA A 11 -4.81 7.21 14.05
CA ALA A 11 -6.27 7.26 14.16
C ALA A 11 -6.78 8.63 13.71
N ILE A 12 -7.74 8.65 12.78
CA ILE A 12 -8.47 9.87 12.42
C ILE A 12 -9.65 10.05 13.39
N SER A 13 -9.55 10.96 14.34
CA SER A 13 -10.65 11.28 15.26
C SER A 13 -10.74 12.79 15.50
N ASP A 14 -11.41 13.54 14.62
CA ASP A 14 -12.40 14.58 14.98
C ASP A 14 -13.08 15.21 13.73
N GLY A 15 -14.41 15.42 13.80
CA GLY A 15 -15.14 16.48 13.08
C GLY A 15 -15.46 16.37 11.57
N HIS A 16 -16.58 15.72 11.21
CA HIS A 16 -17.45 15.99 10.03
C HIS A 16 -16.85 16.12 8.60
N TYR A 17 -15.90 15.26 8.24
CA TYR A 17 -15.73 14.81 6.85
C TYR A 17 -16.33 13.40 6.76
N ARG A 18 -17.39 13.17 5.97
CA ARG A 18 -17.80 11.80 5.60
C ARG A 18 -17.14 11.48 4.25
N PRO A 19 -15.89 11.00 4.19
CA PRO A 19 -15.41 10.38 2.97
C PRO A 19 -16.28 9.14 2.76
N GLN A 20 -16.87 9.01 1.58
CA GLN A 20 -17.71 7.87 1.26
C GLN A 20 -16.94 6.54 1.18
N THR A 21 -15.63 6.49 1.43
CA THR A 21 -14.82 5.32 1.11
C THR A 21 -13.69 5.12 2.10
N ASN A 22 -13.92 4.27 3.10
CA ASN A 22 -12.82 3.48 3.66
C ASN A 22 -12.29 2.60 2.52
N LEU A 23 -11.32 3.12 1.76
CA LEU A 23 -10.69 2.35 0.70
C LEU A 23 -10.02 1.15 1.36
N PRO A 24 -10.43 -0.07 1.04
CA PRO A 24 -9.87 -1.26 1.68
C PRO A 24 -8.36 -1.40 1.42
N GLU A 25 -7.90 -0.82 0.31
CA GLU A 25 -6.52 -0.80 -0.13
C GLU A 25 -6.29 0.37 -1.12
N TYR A 26 -5.13 1.01 -1.06
CA TYR A 26 -4.68 1.98 -2.06
C TYR A 26 -3.15 1.94 -2.18
N TRP A 27 -2.61 2.30 -3.35
CA TRP A 27 -1.18 2.21 -3.62
C TRP A 27 -0.58 3.59 -3.90
N ILE A 28 0.63 3.81 -3.42
CA ILE A 28 1.45 4.98 -3.71
C ILE A 28 2.60 4.51 -4.61
N VAL A 29 2.68 5.06 -5.81
CA VAL A 29 3.76 4.78 -6.77
C VAL A 29 4.73 5.97 -6.72
N ASP A 30 5.98 5.71 -6.35
CA ASP A 30 7.04 6.71 -6.36
C ASP A 30 8.12 6.33 -7.40
N PRO A 31 8.06 6.91 -8.61
CA PRO A 31 9.04 6.65 -9.66
C PRO A 31 10.40 7.32 -9.41
N VAL A 32 10.47 8.31 -8.52
CA VAL A 32 11.74 8.97 -8.18
C VAL A 32 12.56 8.08 -7.24
N GLN A 33 11.88 7.46 -6.27
CA GLN A 33 12.50 6.52 -5.32
C GLN A 33 12.46 5.06 -5.78
N ASN A 34 11.87 4.77 -6.95
CA ASN A 34 11.67 3.43 -7.49
C ASN A 34 11.00 2.47 -6.49
N LEU A 35 9.95 2.93 -5.83
CA LEU A 35 9.22 2.14 -4.85
C LEU A 35 7.72 2.23 -5.02
N ILE A 36 7.04 1.18 -4.56
CA ILE A 36 5.59 1.13 -4.45
C ILE A 36 5.25 0.84 -3.00
N THR A 37 4.35 1.65 -2.44
CA THR A 37 3.81 1.43 -1.10
C THR A 37 2.36 1.00 -1.22
N LEU A 38 2.06 -0.20 -0.77
CA LEU A 38 0.70 -0.71 -0.64
C LEU A 38 0.18 -0.37 0.76
N CYS A 39 -0.92 0.36 0.83
CA CYS A 39 -1.59 0.72 2.08
C CYS A 39 -2.91 -0.05 2.17
N GLY A 40 -2.99 -0.99 3.11
CA GLY A 40 -4.19 -1.77 3.39
C GLY A 40 -4.88 -1.29 4.66
N LEU A 41 -6.20 -1.20 4.62
CA LEU A 41 -6.98 -0.86 5.81
C LEU A 41 -7.21 -2.10 6.69
N ASP A 42 -6.62 -2.10 7.88
CA ASP A 42 -6.79 -3.12 8.92
C ASP A 42 -7.19 -2.48 10.26
N HIS A 43 -8.24 -2.99 10.89
CA HIS A 43 -8.73 -2.47 12.18
C HIS A 43 -8.90 -0.94 12.26
N GLN A 44 -9.34 -0.29 11.17
CA GLN A 44 -9.51 1.17 11.03
C GLN A 44 -8.20 1.98 10.89
N PHE A 45 -7.07 1.31 10.78
CA PHE A 45 -5.76 1.92 10.51
C PHE A 45 -5.22 1.43 9.17
N TYR A 46 -4.47 2.28 8.48
CA TYR A 46 -3.73 1.83 7.32
C TYR A 46 -2.39 1.24 7.76
N ASP A 47 -2.18 -0.03 7.46
CA ASP A 47 -0.88 -0.70 7.48
C ASP A 47 -0.25 -0.56 6.09
N SER A 48 1.06 -0.31 6.04
CA SER A 48 1.78 -0.16 4.78
C SER A 48 2.87 -1.23 4.58
N ALA A 49 3.05 -1.61 3.31
CA ALA A 49 4.12 -2.48 2.85
C ALA A 49 4.81 -1.83 1.63
N VAL A 50 6.14 -1.81 1.64
CA VAL A 50 6.96 -1.23 0.56
C VAL A 50 7.55 -2.34 -0.29
N PHE A 51 7.49 -2.17 -1.61
CA PHE A 51 7.98 -3.09 -2.62
C PHE A 51 8.87 -2.34 -3.62
N GLN A 52 9.97 -2.96 -4.05
CA GLN A 52 10.94 -2.35 -4.96
C GLN A 52 11.48 -3.38 -5.96
N GLY A 53 11.89 -2.90 -7.14
CA GLY A 53 12.54 -3.76 -8.14
C GLY A 53 11.73 -5.00 -8.48
N SER A 54 12.30 -6.18 -8.29
CA SER A 54 11.68 -7.47 -8.60
C SER A 54 10.77 -8.01 -7.48
N ASP A 55 10.49 -7.23 -6.43
CA ASP A 55 9.56 -7.64 -5.38
C ASP A 55 8.17 -7.85 -5.97
N LEU A 56 7.60 -9.04 -5.71
CA LEU A 56 6.24 -9.36 -6.10
C LEU A 56 5.26 -8.60 -5.19
N LEU A 57 4.35 -7.85 -5.80
CA LEU A 57 3.34 -7.10 -5.09
C LEU A 57 2.33 -8.05 -4.46
N GLN A 58 2.18 -7.98 -3.15
CA GLN A 58 1.22 -8.80 -2.42
C GLN A 58 0.03 -7.94 -2.01
N SER A 59 -1.04 -8.00 -2.79
CA SER A 59 -2.32 -7.35 -2.48
C SER A 59 -3.25 -8.33 -1.73
N PRO A 60 -3.63 -8.01 -0.47
CA PRO A 60 -4.67 -8.77 0.23
C PRO A 60 -6.02 -8.76 -0.48
N ARG A 61 -6.32 -7.72 -1.29
CA ARG A 61 -7.59 -7.60 -2.01
C ARG A 61 -7.57 -8.22 -3.40
N VAL A 62 -6.39 -8.36 -4.01
CA VAL A 62 -6.19 -8.99 -5.32
C VAL A 62 -5.11 -10.07 -5.20
N PRO A 63 -5.44 -11.26 -4.65
CA PRO A 63 -4.46 -12.29 -4.34
C PRO A 63 -3.73 -12.88 -5.56
N SER A 64 -4.33 -12.74 -6.75
CA SER A 64 -3.77 -13.23 -8.02
C SER A 64 -3.03 -12.15 -8.81
N LEU A 65 -2.59 -11.09 -8.13
CA LEU A 65 -1.77 -10.04 -8.74
C LEU A 65 -0.32 -10.54 -8.88
N ASP A 66 0.06 -10.93 -10.10
CA ASP A 66 1.41 -11.38 -10.42
C ASP A 66 2.21 -10.26 -11.11
N LEU A 67 2.43 -9.17 -10.38
CA LEU A 67 3.19 -8.01 -10.86
C LEU A 67 4.30 -7.65 -9.87
N THR A 68 5.45 -7.29 -10.43
CA THR A 68 6.57 -6.74 -9.67
C THR A 68 6.51 -5.21 -9.61
N ALA A 69 7.16 -4.62 -8.61
CA ALA A 69 7.26 -3.17 -8.51
C ALA A 69 7.90 -2.54 -9.78
N ALA A 70 8.93 -3.17 -10.33
CA ALA A 70 9.60 -2.72 -11.56
C ALA A 70 8.67 -2.72 -12.78
N GLN A 71 7.78 -3.72 -12.91
CA GLN A 71 6.83 -3.77 -14.02
C GLN A 71 5.83 -2.62 -13.98
N ILE A 72 5.36 -2.24 -12.79
CA ILE A 72 4.44 -1.10 -12.64
C ILE A 72 5.17 0.23 -12.87
N LEU A 73 6.41 0.36 -12.37
CA LEU A 73 7.21 1.58 -12.51
C LEU A 73 7.72 1.81 -13.94
N ALA A 74 7.70 0.79 -14.80
CA ALA A 74 8.14 0.86 -16.19
C ALA A 74 7.01 1.17 -17.20
N ALA A 75 5.76 1.28 -16.75
CA ALA A 75 4.59 1.58 -17.59
C ALA A 75 4.44 3.09 -17.85
#